data_AF-A0AAP1C9V6-F1
#
_entry.id   AF-A0AAP1C9V6-F1
#
_cell.length_a   1.000
_cell.length_b   1.000
_cell.length_c   1.000
_cell.angle_alpha   90.00
_cell.angle_beta   90.00
_cell.angle_gamma   90.00
#
_symmetry.space_group_name_H-M   'P 1'
#
loop_
_entity.id
_entity.type
_entity.pdbx_description
1 polymer ?
#
loop_
_entity_poly.entity_id
_entity_poly.type
_entity_poly.pdbx_seq_one_letter_code
_entity_poly.pdbx_strand_id
1 'polypeptide(L)'
;MSMHLYRGFEIYPLIYPHIPSQNGNPHNYDGGFDAAVKICLRGTADTLTRSETFRLLEHAPFESAGEARRASVRYAEEIIDGDRGKQPLFDDTQ
;
A
#
# COMPACT_ATOMS: atom_id res chain seq x y z
N MET A 1 -4.56 11.61 8.27
CA MET A 1 -3.94 10.43 7.62
C MET A 1 -3.13 9.70 8.68
N SER A 2 -3.55 8.51 9.09
CA SER A 2 -2.85 7.72 10.10
C SER A 2 -1.67 6.98 9.44
N MET A 3 -0.46 7.47 9.65
CA MET A 3 0.79 6.78 9.30
C MET A 3 0.99 5.61 10.26
N HIS A 4 1.35 4.44 9.76
CA HIS A 4 1.72 3.29 10.59
C HIS A 4 3.24 3.12 10.57
N LEU A 5 3.90 2.98 11.72
CA LEU A 5 5.35 2.80 11.79
C LEU A 5 5.65 1.34 12.15
N TYR A 6 6.38 0.64 11.29
CA TYR A 6 6.74 -0.77 11.48
C TYR A 6 8.22 -0.97 11.19
N ARG A 7 8.99 -1.48 12.17
CA ARG A 7 10.44 -1.76 12.06
C ARG A 7 11.30 -0.62 11.50
N GLY A 8 10.93 0.64 11.76
CA GLY A 8 11.63 1.83 11.25
C GLY A 8 11.17 2.31 9.86
N PHE A 9 10.19 1.64 9.26
CA PHE A 9 9.53 2.05 8.03
C PHE A 9 8.20 2.74 8.32
N GLU A 10 7.92 3.80 7.57
CA GLU A 10 6.64 4.49 7.55
C GLU A 10 5.75 3.87 6.47
N ILE A 11 4.59 3.36 6.87
CA ILE A 11 3.60 2.69 6.02
C ILE A 11 2.42 3.64 5.81
N TYR A 12 2.12 3.88 4.54
CA TYR A 12 1.04 4.75 4.07
C TYR A 12 0.05 3.96 3.22
N PRO A 13 -1.09 3.54 3.79
CA PRO A 13 -2.15 2.89 3.03
C PRO A 13 -2.82 3.86 2.05
N LEU A 14 -2.96 3.44 0.79
CA LEU A 14 -3.56 4.21 -0.30
C LEU A 14 -4.79 3.44 -0.81
N ILE A 15 -5.98 3.86 -0.41
CA ILE A 15 -7.24 3.18 -0.78
C ILE A 15 -7.99 4.02 -1.80
N TYR A 16 -8.41 3.41 -2.89
CA TYR A 16 -9.12 4.08 -3.97
C TYR A 16 -10.22 3.17 -4.55
N PRO A 17 -11.30 3.74 -5.10
CA PRO A 17 -12.34 2.94 -5.74
C PRO A 17 -11.78 2.19 -6.94
N HIS A 18 -12.15 0.92 -7.09
CA HIS A 18 -11.70 0.07 -8.21
C HIS A 18 -12.22 0.60 -9.56
N ILE A 19 -13.49 1.03 -9.57
CA ILE A 19 -14.12 1.66 -10.73
C ILE A 19 -14.19 3.17 -10.50
N PRO A 20 -13.51 4.00 -11.33
CA PRO A 20 -13.67 5.44 -11.25
C PRO A 20 -15.12 5.80 -11.57
N SER A 21 -15.70 6.76 -10.83
CA SER A 21 -17.08 7.18 -11.06
C SER A 21 -17.26 7.67 -12.50
N GLN A 22 -17.96 6.90 -13.34
CA GLN A 22 -18.42 7.40 -14.63
C GLN A 22 -19.62 8.31 -14.37
N ASN A 23 -19.57 9.53 -14.91
CA ASN A 23 -20.71 10.43 -15.09
C ASN A 23 -21.24 11.15 -13.84
N GLY A 24 -20.40 11.49 -12.87
CA GLY A 24 -20.77 12.41 -11.79
C GLY A 24 -21.70 11.81 -10.72
N ASN A 25 -21.94 10.50 -10.74
CA ASN A 25 -22.52 9.81 -9.60
C ASN A 25 -21.39 9.51 -8.59
N PRO A 26 -21.39 10.11 -7.39
CA PRO A 26 -20.19 10.18 -6.56
C PRO A 26 -19.67 8.82 -6.10
N HIS A 27 -20.48 7.76 -6.04
CA HIS A 27 -20.06 6.49 -5.46
C HIS A 27 -20.67 5.25 -6.15
N ASN A 28 -19.91 4.59 -7.03
CA ASN A 28 -20.17 3.20 -7.37
C ASN A 28 -19.41 2.30 -6.38
N TYR A 29 -19.94 2.18 -5.16
CA TYR A 29 -19.36 1.27 -4.15
C TYR A 29 -19.54 -0.21 -4.51
N ASP A 30 -20.41 -0.53 -5.47
CA ASP A 30 -20.58 -1.90 -6.01
C ASP A 30 -19.35 -2.43 -6.74
N GLY A 31 -18.45 -1.55 -7.19
CA GLY A 31 -17.21 -1.96 -7.88
C GLY A 31 -16.09 -2.41 -6.94
N GLY A 32 -16.24 -2.20 -5.62
CA GLY A 32 -15.22 -2.47 -4.62
C GLY A 32 -14.08 -1.44 -4.60
N PHE A 33 -13.07 -1.72 -3.79
CA PHE A 33 -11.92 -0.87 -3.55
C PHE A 33 -10.63 -1.59 -3.93
N ASP A 34 -9.71 -0.86 -4.54
CA ASP A 34 -8.35 -1.29 -4.70
C ASP A 34 -7.48 -0.67 -3.60
N ALA A 35 -6.37 -1.34 -3.32
CA ALA A 35 -5.41 -0.90 -2.34
C ALA A 35 -4.01 -0.80 -2.95
N ALA A 36 -3.28 0.22 -2.54
CA ALA A 36 -1.84 0.27 -2.64
C ALA A 36 -1.26 0.64 -1.26
N VAL A 37 0.04 0.45 -1.11
CA VAL A 37 0.77 0.85 0.08
C VAL A 37 2.08 1.50 -0.32
N LYS A 38 2.36 2.67 0.23
CA LYS A 38 3.67 3.31 0.11
C LYS A 38 4.44 3.05 1.39
N ILE A 39 5.62 2.46 1.26
CA ILE A 39 6.54 2.17 2.35
C ILE A 39 7.72 3.14 2.21
N CYS A 40 8.02 3.89 3.26
CA CYS A 40 9.15 4.81 3.28
C CYS A 40 10.14 4.39 4.35
N LEU A 41 11.39 4.21 3.98
CA LEU A 41 12.48 4.16 4.93
C LEU A 41 12.90 5.59 5.26
N ARG A 42 12.74 5.97 6.52
CA ARG A 42 13.17 7.28 6.99
C ARG A 42 14.68 7.27 7.17
N GLY A 43 15.40 7.90 6.24
CA GLY A 43 16.83 8.12 6.36
C GLY A 43 17.14 9.06 7.53
N THR A 44 18.20 8.76 8.29
CA THR A 44 18.71 9.66 9.33
C THR A 44 19.58 10.74 8.68
N ALA A 45 19.04 11.96 8.65
CA ALA A 45 19.68 13.25 8.42
C ALA A 45 20.42 13.52 7.09
N ASP A 46 20.92 12.53 6.36
CA ASP A 46 21.66 12.74 5.09
C ASP A 46 21.61 11.52 4.14
N THR A 47 20.81 10.52 4.47
CA THR A 47 20.59 9.31 3.67
C THR A 47 19.25 9.43 2.94
N LEU A 48 19.24 9.16 1.63
CA LEU A 48 18.04 9.22 0.79
C LEU A 48 16.85 8.57 1.50
N THR A 49 15.75 9.31 1.62
CA THR A 49 14.45 8.72 1.99
C THR A 49 14.04 7.80 0.85
N ARG A 50 14.28 6.49 0.98
CA ARG A 50 13.89 5.51 -0.03
C ARG A 50 12.43 5.16 0.21
N SER A 51 11.60 5.37 -0.80
CA SER A 51 10.19 5.01 -0.72
C SER A 51 9.79 4.18 -1.92
N GLU A 52 9.05 3.11 -1.68
CA GLU A 52 8.51 2.26 -2.73
C GLU A 52 7.01 2.11 -2.54
N THR A 53 6.29 2.05 -3.65
CA THR A 53 4.82 1.93 -3.65
C THR A 53 4.44 0.63 -4.30
N PHE A 54 3.74 -0.21 -3.54
CA PHE A 54 3.26 -1.50 -3.99
C PHE A 54 1.76 -1.46 -4.16
N ARG A 55 1.28 -1.95 -5.30
CA ARG A 55 -0.15 -2.17 -5.51
C ARG A 55 -0.50 -3.57 -5.03
N LEU A 56 -1.58 -3.69 -4.26
CA LEU A 56 -2.12 -4.98 -3.87
C LEU A 56 -2.85 -5.57 -5.10
N LEU A 57 -2.18 -6.47 -5.79
CA LEU A 57 -2.76 -7.25 -6.90
C LEU A 57 -3.53 -8.44 -6.31
N GLU A 58 -4.67 -8.14 -5.70
CA GLU A 58 -5.61 -9.18 -5.27
C GLU A 58 -6.42 -9.69 -6.48
N HIS A 59 -6.90 -10.94 -6.41
CA HIS A 59 -7.72 -11.54 -7.46
C HIS A 59 -9.10 -10.87 -7.61
N ALA A 60 -9.55 -10.16 -6.57
CA ALA A 60 -10.80 -9.41 -6.56
C ALA A 60 -10.62 -8.09 -5.78
N PRO A 61 -11.41 -7.05 -6.11
CA PRO A 61 -11.47 -5.82 -5.33
C PRO A 61 -11.98 -6.07 -3.91
N PHE A 62 -11.55 -5.26 -2.95
CA PHE A 62 -12.01 -5.31 -1.57
C PHE A 62 -13.46 -4.81 -1.44
N GLU A 63 -14.25 -5.44 -0.59
CA GLU A 63 -15.66 -5.06 -0.37
C GLU A 63 -15.79 -3.72 0.37
N SER A 64 -14.77 -3.35 1.15
CA SER A 64 -14.75 -2.11 1.90
C SER A 64 -13.37 -1.45 1.97
N ALA A 65 -13.37 -0.12 2.07
CA ALA A 65 -12.13 0.65 2.29
C ALA A 65 -11.39 0.24 3.58
N GLY A 66 -12.13 -0.21 4.60
CA GLY A 66 -11.55 -0.68 5.86
C GLY A 66 -10.79 -2.01 5.70
N GLU A 67 -11.34 -2.92 4.90
CA GLU A 67 -10.67 -4.17 4.53
C GLU A 67 -9.43 -3.90 3.68
N ALA A 68 -9.57 -3.08 2.63
CA ALA A 68 -8.48 -2.65 1.77
C ALA A 68 -7.32 -2.03 2.59
N ARG A 69 -7.65 -1.23 3.60
CA ARG A 69 -6.65 -0.62 4.51
C ARG A 69 -5.93 -1.66 5.36
N ARG A 70 -6.64 -2.63 5.94
CA ARG A 70 -6.00 -3.69 6.74
C ARG A 70 -5.10 -4.56 5.88
N ALA A 71 -5.57 -4.92 4.68
CA ALA A 71 -4.79 -5.67 3.71
C ALA A 71 -3.53 -4.91 3.30
N SER A 72 -3.65 -3.60 3.03
CA SER A 72 -2.53 -2.71 2.68
C SER A 72 -1.44 -2.67 3.77
N VAL A 73 -1.84 -2.56 5.05
CA VAL A 73 -0.89 -2.59 6.17
C VAL A 73 -0.21 -3.95 6.28
N ARG A 74 -0.99 -5.04 6.26
CA ARG A 74 -0.46 -6.41 6.33
C ARG A 74 0.51 -6.71 5.18
N TYR A 75 0.17 -6.28 3.98
CA TYR A 75 1.02 -6.43 2.79
C TYR A 75 2.38 -5.75 2.99
N ALA A 76 2.40 -4.54 3.58
CA ALA A 76 3.64 -3.85 3.89
C ALA A 76 4.45 -4.55 4.98
N GLU A 77 3.80 -5.04 6.03
CA GLU A 77 4.47 -5.82 7.09
C GLU A 77 5.13 -7.06 6.49
N GLU A 78 4.42 -7.83 5.65
CA GLU A 78 4.96 -9.03 4.97
C GLU A 78 6.16 -8.72 4.05
N ILE A 79 6.17 -7.57 3.39
CA ILE A 79 7.32 -7.12 2.58
C ILE A 79 8.51 -6.74 3.48
N ILE A 80 8.25 -6.01 4.56
CA ILE A 80 9.31 -5.56 5.49
C ILE A 80 9.91 -6.76 6.24
N ASP A 81 9.08 -7.73 6.62
CA ASP A 81 9.52 -8.98 7.26
C ASP A 81 10.28 -9.91 6.29
N GLY A 82 10.15 -9.68 4.98
CA GLY A 82 10.78 -10.50 3.95
C GLY A 82 10.03 -11.82 3.66
N ASP A 83 8.82 -11.98 4.21
CA ASP A 83 8.00 -13.18 4.08
C ASP A 83 7.42 -13.35 2.67
N ARG A 84 7.28 -12.25 1.91
CA ARG A 84 7.05 -12.32 0.45
C ARG A 84 8.38 -12.50 -0.28
N GLY A 85 8.87 -13.73 -0.33
CA GLY A 85 10.15 -14.14 -0.94
C GLY A 85 10.34 -13.89 -2.45
N LYS A 86 9.67 -12.90 -3.06
CA LYS A 86 9.80 -12.51 -4.47
C LYS A 86 9.93 -11.01 -4.73
N GLN A 87 9.59 -10.13 -3.78
CA GLN A 87 9.68 -8.68 -3.96
C GLN A 87 10.57 -8.10 -2.86
N PRO A 88 11.88 -7.94 -3.12
CA PRO A 88 12.71 -7.17 -2.19
C PRO A 88 12.16 -5.75 -2.13
N LEU A 89 11.98 -5.21 -0.92
CA LEU A 89 11.51 -3.83 -0.67
C LEU A 89 12.40 -2.78 -1.35
N PHE A 90 13.62 -3.20 -1.71
CA PHE A 90 14.68 -2.43 -2.29
C PHE A 90 15.47 -3.37 -3.20
N ASP A 91 15.17 -3.37 -4.50
CA ASP A 91 16.07 -4.00 -5.46
C ASP A 91 17.40 -3.24 -5.42
N ASP A 92 18.46 -3.87 -4.92
CA ASP A 92 19.83 -3.36 -4.98
C ASP A 92 20.46 -3.66 -6.35
N THR A 93 19.69 -3.53 -7.43
CA THR A 93 20.26 -3.55 -8.78
C THR A 93 20.84 -2.17 -9.07
N GLN A 94 22.15 -2.05 -8.82
CA GLN A 94 23.01 -0.95 -9.25
C GLN A 94 23.06 -0.78 -10.76
#